data_AF-A0A933HXU6-F1
#
_entry.id   AF-A0A933HXU6-F1
#
_cell.length_a   1.000
_cell.length_b   1.000
_cell.length_c   1.000
_cell.angle_alpha   90.00
_cell.angle_beta   90.00
_cell.angle_gamma   90.00
#
_symmetry.space_group_name_H-M   'P 1'
#
loop_
_entity.id
_entity.type
_entity.pdbx_description
1 polymer ?
#
loop_
_entity_poly.entity_id
_entity_poly.type
_entity_poly.pdbx_seq_one_letter_code
_entity_poly.pdbx_strand_id
1 'polypeptide(L)'
;MRGKATKSGAARTIHRSFLLPAKVVEEARRLVPLETAANLNQLVAVALRELVESYKRRAFEREMERMAADPAISGASRAINREAEAAESDGLHP
;
A
#
# COMPACT_ATOMS: atom_id res chain seq x y z
N MET A 1 -45.65 -11.06 4.51
CA MET A 1 -44.53 -10.40 3.81
C MET A 1 -43.23 -10.83 4.48
N ARG A 2 -42.47 -11.75 3.89
CA ARG A 2 -41.13 -12.13 4.41
C ARG A 2 -40.09 -11.35 3.62
N GLY A 3 -39.56 -10.28 4.22
CA GLY A 3 -38.43 -9.54 3.68
C GLY A 3 -37.21 -10.46 3.61
N LYS A 4 -36.64 -10.61 2.42
CA LYS A 4 -35.39 -11.35 2.20
C LYS A 4 -34.27 -10.66 2.97
N ALA A 5 -33.58 -11.40 3.83
CA ALA A 5 -32.31 -10.99 4.41
C ALA A 5 -31.30 -10.75 3.27
N THR A 6 -30.78 -9.54 3.17
CA THR A 6 -29.64 -9.22 2.32
C THR A 6 -28.40 -9.89 2.91
N LYS A 7 -27.83 -10.86 2.20
CA LYS A 7 -26.53 -11.44 2.59
C LYS A 7 -25.49 -10.33 2.53
N SER A 8 -25.00 -9.96 3.71
CA SER A 8 -23.82 -9.13 3.96
C SER A 8 -22.67 -9.53 3.02
N GLY A 9 -22.00 -8.52 2.44
CA GLY A 9 -21.03 -8.63 1.36
C GLY A 9 -19.85 -9.55 1.68
N ALA A 10 -19.96 -10.82 1.31
CA ALA A 10 -18.80 -11.69 1.18
C ALA A 10 -17.89 -11.12 0.08
N ALA A 11 -16.60 -10.99 0.38
CA ALA A 11 -15.61 -10.54 -0.59
C ALA A 11 -15.74 -11.34 -1.89
N ARG A 12 -16.00 -10.66 -3.00
CA ARG A 12 -16.17 -11.31 -4.30
C ARG A 12 -14.82 -11.84 -4.78
N THR A 13 -14.62 -13.15 -4.74
CA THR A 13 -13.43 -13.79 -5.31
C THR A 13 -13.54 -13.87 -6.83
N ILE A 14 -12.45 -13.55 -7.54
CA ILE A 14 -12.35 -13.67 -8.99
C ILE A 14 -11.50 -14.91 -9.33
N HIS A 15 -12.05 -15.82 -10.13
CA HIS A 15 -11.31 -16.97 -10.66
C HIS A 15 -11.03 -16.77 -12.16
N ARG A 16 -9.75 -16.80 -12.55
CA ARG A 16 -9.30 -16.60 -13.93
C ARG A 16 -8.10 -17.49 -14.22
N SER A 17 -8.07 -18.05 -15.42
CA SER A 17 -6.91 -18.75 -15.97
C SER A 17 -6.07 -17.77 -16.79
N PHE A 18 -4.75 -17.86 -16.68
CA PHE A 18 -3.80 -17.02 -17.40
C PHE A 18 -2.54 -17.83 -17.70
N LEU A 19 -1.82 -17.42 -18.75
CA LEU A 19 -0.54 -18.02 -19.13
C LEU A 19 0.58 -17.18 -18.54
N LEU A 20 1.48 -17.81 -17.78
CA LEU A 20 2.70 -17.17 -17.29
C LEU A 20 3.92 -17.81 -17.94
N PRO A 21 4.98 -17.03 -18.20
CA PRO A 21 6.28 -17.58 -18.56
C PRO A 21 6.80 -18.47 -17.44
N ALA A 22 7.10 -19.74 -17.74
CA ALA A 22 7.61 -20.70 -16.75
C ALA A 22 8.86 -20.17 -16.03
N LYS A 23 9.77 -19.50 -16.76
CA LYS A 23 10.97 -18.89 -16.18
C LYS A 23 10.66 -17.94 -15.03
N VAL A 24 9.64 -17.09 -15.17
CA VAL A 24 9.24 -16.12 -14.16
C VAL A 24 8.66 -16.81 -12.93
N VAL A 25 7.84 -17.84 -13.13
CA VAL A 25 7.25 -18.61 -12.03
C VAL A 25 8.32 -19.34 -11.23
N GLU A 26 9.26 -19.99 -11.91
CA GLU A 26 10.34 -20.73 -11.26
C GLU A 26 11.34 -19.80 -10.56
N GLU A 27 11.61 -18.62 -11.11
CA GLU A 27 12.41 -17.60 -10.43
C GLU A 27 11.71 -17.11 -9.16
N ALA A 28 10.42 -16.77 -9.24
CA ALA A 28 9.65 -16.33 -8.09
C ALA A 28 9.60 -17.41 -6.99
N ARG A 29 9.43 -18.68 -7.36
CA ARG A 29 9.44 -19.82 -6.41
C ARG A 29 10.74 -19.98 -5.65
N ARG A 30 11.89 -19.64 -6.25
CA ARG A 30 13.20 -19.69 -5.58
C ARG A 30 13.42 -18.57 -4.57
N LEU A 31 12.69 -17.46 -4.71
CA LEU A 31 12.88 -16.24 -3.91
C LEU A 31 11.92 -16.12 -2.73
N VAL A 32 10.82 -16.87 -2.73
CA VAL A 32 9.80 -16.83 -1.68
C VAL A 32 9.90 -18.01 -0.71
N PRO A 33 9.32 -17.91 0.51
CA PRO A 33 9.22 -19.04 1.42
C PRO A 33 8.50 -20.25 0.80
N LEU A 34 8.88 -21.46 1.20
CA LEU A 34 8.38 -22.73 0.66
C LEU A 34 6.85 -22.84 0.71
N GLU A 35 6.25 -22.31 1.77
CA GLU A 35 4.79 -22.29 1.98
C GLU A 35 4.08 -21.50 0.88
N THR A 36 4.72 -20.44 0.38
CA THR A 36 4.20 -19.60 -0.70
C THR A 36 4.59 -20.15 -2.08
N ALA A 37 5.78 -20.74 -2.22
CA ALA A 37 6.25 -21.33 -3.47
C ALA A 37 5.39 -22.52 -3.94
N ALA A 38 4.85 -23.31 -3.00
CA ALA A 38 4.05 -24.49 -3.29
C ALA A 38 2.69 -24.15 -3.94
N ASN A 39 2.13 -22.96 -3.67
CA ASN A 39 0.81 -22.55 -4.15
C ASN A 39 0.90 -21.34 -5.08
N LEU A 40 0.74 -21.57 -6.40
CA LEU A 40 0.79 -20.50 -7.41
C LEU A 40 -0.27 -19.41 -7.17
N ASN A 41 -1.46 -19.75 -6.65
CA ASN A 41 -2.49 -18.74 -6.36
C ASN A 41 -2.05 -17.83 -5.21
N GLN A 42 -1.36 -18.37 -4.21
CA GLN A 42 -0.82 -17.58 -3.10
C GLN A 42 0.32 -16.69 -3.59
N LEU A 43 1.21 -17.21 -4.43
CA LEU A 43 2.28 -16.44 -5.06
C LEU A 43 1.73 -15.26 -5.86
N VAL A 44 0.71 -15.49 -6.68
CA VAL A 44 0.05 -14.46 -7.49
C VAL A 44 -0.67 -13.44 -6.60
N ALA A 45 -1.32 -13.89 -5.52
CA ALA A 45 -1.98 -13.00 -4.58
C ALA A 45 -0.98 -12.07 -3.86
N VAL A 46 0.19 -12.58 -3.46
CA VAL A 46 1.28 -11.77 -2.88
C VAL A 46 1.79 -10.76 -3.90
N ALA A 47 2.11 -11.19 -5.12
CA ALA A 47 2.61 -10.31 -6.17
C ALA A 47 1.63 -9.17 -6.51
N LEU A 48 0.33 -9.45 -6.59
CA LEU A 48 -0.68 -8.43 -6.84
C LEU A 48 -0.82 -7.43 -5.69
N ARG A 49 -0.70 -7.88 -4.44
CA ARG A 49 -0.72 -6.98 -3.28
C ARG A 49 0.48 -6.05 -3.29
N GLU A 50 1.68 -6.58 -3.49
CA GLU A 50 2.91 -5.78 -3.58
C GLU A 50 2.86 -4.79 -4.74
N LEU A 51 2.32 -5.20 -5.89
CA LEU A 51 2.10 -4.32 -7.02
C LEU A 51 1.19 -3.14 -6.62
N VAL A 52 0.04 -3.41 -6.02
CA VAL A 52 -0.90 -2.36 -5.58
C VAL A 52 -0.24 -1.41 -4.58
N GLU A 53 0.46 -1.94 -3.57
CA GLU A 53 1.15 -1.10 -2.58
C GLU A 53 2.27 -0.27 -3.19
N SER A 54 3.02 -0.81 -4.17
CA SER A 54 4.04 -0.04 -4.89
C SER A 54 3.43 1.14 -5.67
N TYR A 55 2.26 0.94 -6.29
CA TYR A 55 1.57 2.00 -7.02
C TYR A 55 0.98 3.05 -6.09
N LYS A 56 0.39 2.64 -4.96
CA LYS A 56 -0.08 3.56 -3.93
C LYS A 56 1.06 4.41 -3.38
N ARG A 57 2.19 3.79 -3.03
CA ARG A 57 3.38 4.51 -2.53
C ARG A 57 3.87 5.53 -3.54
N ARG A 58 4.05 5.15 -4.81
CA ARG A 58 4.46 6.08 -5.87
C ARG A 58 3.45 7.21 -6.09
N ALA A 59 2.15 6.93 -5.98
CA ALA A 59 1.12 7.97 -6.09
C ALA A 59 1.18 8.95 -4.93
N PHE A 60 1.38 8.43 -3.71
CA PHE A 60 1.59 9.23 -2.52
C PHE A 60 2.86 10.10 -2.64
N GLU A 61 3.98 9.52 -3.05
CA GLU A 61 5.24 10.26 -3.26
C GLU A 61 5.06 11.43 -4.25
N ARG A 62 4.41 11.19 -5.39
CA ARG A 62 4.11 12.26 -6.36
C ARG A 62 3.22 13.35 -5.78
N GLU A 63 2.23 12.97 -4.97
CA GLU A 63 1.35 13.94 -4.34
C GLU A 63 2.10 14.76 -3.28
N MET A 64 2.98 14.13 -2.50
CA MET A 64 3.85 14.81 -1.55
C MET A 64 4.82 15.78 -2.25
N GLU A 65 5.40 15.40 -3.39
CA GLU A 65 6.21 16.29 -4.22
C GLU A 65 5.40 17.51 -4.69
N ARG A 66 4.16 17.28 -5.14
CA ARG A 66 3.26 18.35 -5.55
C ARG A 66 2.91 19.29 -4.40
N MET A 67 2.63 18.75 -3.22
CA MET A 67 2.34 19.53 -2.01
C MET A 67 3.57 20.31 -1.53
N ALA A 68 4.76 19.72 -1.59
CA ALA A 68 6.00 20.40 -1.22
C ALA A 68 6.35 21.57 -2.17
N ALA A 69 6.02 21.42 -3.46
CA ALA A 69 6.17 22.48 -4.45
C ALA A 69 5.12 23.60 -4.34
N ASP A 70 4.04 23.40 -3.57
CA ASP A 70 3.00 24.41 -3.37
C ASP A 70 3.49 25.51 -2.39
N PRO A 71 3.60 26.78 -2.83
CA PRO A 71 4.05 27.89 -1.98
C PRO A 71 3.13 28.16 -0.78
N ALA A 72 1.83 27.90 -0.89
CA ALA A 72 0.88 28.11 0.20
C ALA A 72 1.08 27.05 1.29
N ILE A 73 1.24 25.78 0.90
CA ILE A 73 1.52 24.68 1.82
C ILE A 73 2.89 24.88 2.48
N SER A 74 3.95 25.13 1.70
CA SER A 74 5.29 25.37 2.26
C SER A 74 5.36 26.64 3.13
N GLY A 75 4.53 27.65 2.86
CA GLY A 75 4.35 28.83 3.71
C GLY A 75 3.72 28.47 5.05
N ALA A 76 2.58 27.76 5.02
CA ALA A 76 1.88 27.32 6.22
C ALA A 76 2.73 26.38 7.08
N SER A 77 3.40 25.39 6.48
CA SER A 77 4.30 24.48 7.20
C SER A 77 5.46 25.23 7.87
N ARG A 78 6.02 26.25 7.22
CA ARG A 78 7.07 27.10 7.83
C ARG A 78 6.54 27.94 9.00
N ALA A 79 5.29 28.38 8.95
CA ALA A 79 4.68 29.10 10.06
C ALA A 79 4.47 28.16 11.27
N ILE A 80 3.88 26.99 11.02
CA ILE A 80 3.67 25.95 12.05
C ILE A 80 4.99 25.53 12.70
N ASN A 81 6.03 25.27 11.90
CA ASN A 81 7.33 24.87 12.44
C ASN A 81 7.94 25.94 13.36
N ARG A 82 7.81 27.23 13.01
CA ARG A 82 8.29 28.33 13.88
C ARG A 82 7.52 28.41 15.18
N GLU A 83 6.21 28.17 15.16
CA GLU A 83 5.38 28.15 16.37
C GLU A 83 5.74 26.95 17.27
N ALA A 84 6.09 25.82 16.66
CA ALA A 84 6.46 24.60 17.37
C ALA A 84 7.90 24.59 17.90
N GLU A 85 8.81 25.40 17.35
CA GLU A 85 10.24 25.46 17.71
C GLU A 85 10.46 25.66 19.22
N ALA A 86 9.62 26.46 19.87
CA ALA A 86 9.70 26.69 21.33
C ALA A 86 9.35 25.46 22.18
N ALA A 87 8.60 24.51 21.62
CA ALA A 87 8.16 23.29 22.28
C ALA A 87 8.93 22.04 21.80
N GLU A 88 9.86 22.16 20.85
CA GLU A 88 10.61 21.01 20.30
C GLU A 88 11.44 20.27 21.36
N SER A 89 11.86 20.98 22.41
CA SER A 89 12.62 20.40 23.54
C SER A 89 11.75 20.10 24.77
N ASP A 90 10.43 20.31 24.68
CA ASP A 90 9.52 20.05 25.80
C ASP A 90 9.44 18.52 26.04
N GLY A 91 9.78 18.10 27.26
CA GLY A 91 9.84 16.68 27.65
C GLY A 91 11.14 15.93 27.28
N LEU A 92 12.17 16.60 26.75
CA LEU A 92 13.49 15.99 26.46
C LEU A 92 14.52 16.11 27.60
N HIS A 93 14.13 16.71 28.74
CA HIS A 93 14.91 16.69 29.97
C HIS A 93 14.13 15.96 31.08
N PRO A 94 14.78 15.01 31.81
CA PRO A 94 14.14 14.25 32.90
C PRO A 94 13.83 15.10 34.12
#